data_AF-A0A1H9ZII1-F1
#
_entry.id   AF-A0A1H9ZII1-F1
#
_cell.length_a   1.000
_cell.length_b   1.000
_cell.length_c   1.000
_cell.angle_alpha   90.00
_cell.angle_beta   90.00
_cell.angle_gamma   90.00
#
_symmetry.space_group_name_H-M   'P 1'
#
loop_
_entity.id
_entity.type
_entity.pdbx_description
1 polymer ?
#
loop_
_entity_poly.entity_id
_entity_poly.type
_entity_poly.pdbx_seq_one_letter_code
_entity_poly.pdbx_strand_id
1 'polypeptide(L)'
;MIMDEVKGKLLKANEDGNFFEFIQEIYYQDRKDKKLLASALAELHNDGDLNLVGLFKNFNNTPENHDFFSVRRIFEEVLPYLNSPVQDIADCVKHLTLEAGQDMAAYMLLAPFKEFCIKDDDRAKALLDIALTNIDEDFDHLSTAIEAGASKDEVAYVNQAVELLAHKNELVIQRAIFALGRINYQDKTLLEPVAVAIKKSSESSPTDIIVATSMRALFAVVSQSDELEGLFLDFLDSHTDQ
;
A
#
# COMPACT_ATOMS: atom_id res chain seq x y z
N MET A 1 -15.84 -15.59 23.51
CA MET A 1 -17.12 -15.52 22.75
C MET A 1 -17.09 -16.54 21.61
N ILE A 2 -18.25 -16.91 21.03
CA ILE A 2 -18.32 -17.69 19.78
C ILE A 2 -18.63 -16.78 18.59
N MET A 3 -18.31 -17.19 17.36
CA MET A 3 -18.36 -16.35 16.15
C MET A 3 -19.72 -15.65 15.97
N ASP A 4 -20.81 -16.40 16.03
CA ASP A 4 -22.17 -15.86 15.81
C ASP A 4 -22.56 -14.81 16.87
N GLU A 5 -22.04 -14.94 18.09
CA GLU A 5 -22.27 -13.97 19.16
C GLU A 5 -21.54 -12.65 18.88
N VAL A 6 -20.31 -12.71 18.35
CA VAL A 6 -19.54 -11.51 17.94
C VAL A 6 -20.29 -10.81 16.81
N LYS A 7 -20.68 -11.57 15.78
CA LYS A 7 -21.41 -11.04 14.61
C LYS A 7 -22.72 -10.35 15.00
N GLY A 8 -23.54 -11.02 15.81
CA GLY A 8 -24.82 -10.44 16.26
C GLY A 8 -24.64 -9.14 17.06
N LYS A 9 -23.58 -9.04 17.87
CA LYS A 9 -23.26 -7.81 18.59
C LYS A 9 -22.76 -6.70 17.68
N LEU A 10 -21.94 -7.02 16.67
CA LEU A 10 -21.46 -6.04 15.67
C LEU A 10 -22.62 -5.43 14.87
N LEU A 11 -23.56 -6.27 14.40
CA LEU A 11 -24.75 -5.80 13.68
C LEU A 11 -25.63 -4.91 14.54
N LYS A 12 -25.88 -5.32 15.79
CA LYS A 12 -26.63 -4.51 16.74
C LYS A 12 -25.94 -3.16 17.01
N ALA A 13 -24.63 -3.15 17.21
CA ALA A 13 -23.88 -1.92 17.44
C ALA A 13 -23.95 -0.96 16.24
N ASN A 14 -23.97 -1.51 15.02
CA ASN A 14 -24.17 -0.75 13.80
C ASN A 14 -25.59 -0.15 13.72
N GLU A 15 -26.62 -0.91 14.07
CA GLU A 15 -28.01 -0.42 14.14
C GLU A 15 -28.19 0.67 15.21
N ASP A 16 -27.55 0.50 16.36
CA ASP A 16 -27.60 1.42 17.51
C ASP A 16 -26.72 2.68 17.32
N GLY A 17 -25.92 2.74 16.24
CA GLY A 17 -25.05 3.88 15.92
C GLY A 17 -23.79 4.00 16.80
N ASN A 18 -23.36 2.91 17.45
CA ASN A 18 -22.19 2.85 18.34
C ASN A 18 -21.13 1.82 17.88
N PHE A 19 -21.06 1.60 16.57
CA PHE A 19 -20.24 0.56 15.94
C PHE A 19 -18.75 0.64 16.30
N PHE A 20 -18.17 1.85 16.21
CA PHE A 20 -16.73 2.03 16.42
C PHE A 20 -16.35 1.94 17.90
N GLU A 21 -17.20 2.47 18.79
CA GLU A 21 -17.08 2.31 20.24
C GLU A 21 -17.10 0.84 20.63
N PHE A 22 -18.06 0.07 20.09
CA PHE A 22 -18.15 -1.35 20.35
C PHE A 22 -16.90 -2.12 19.86
N ILE A 23 -16.43 -1.84 18.64
CA ILE A 23 -15.21 -2.44 18.09
C ILE A 23 -14.01 -2.20 18.99
N GLN A 24 -13.84 -0.97 19.45
CA GLN A 24 -12.75 -0.58 20.33
C GLN A 24 -12.80 -1.34 21.67
N GLU A 25 -13.98 -1.41 22.30
CA GLU A 25 -14.18 -2.11 23.57
C GLU A 25 -13.77 -3.59 23.48
N ILE A 26 -14.18 -4.26 22.40
CA ILE A 26 -13.93 -5.69 22.25
C ILE A 26 -12.53 -6.01 21.70
N TYR A 27 -11.88 -5.09 20.98
CA TYR A 27 -10.59 -5.34 20.34
C TYR A 27 -9.51 -5.82 21.32
N TYR A 28 -9.37 -5.16 22.47
CA TYR A 28 -8.37 -5.55 23.47
C TYR A 28 -8.70 -6.88 24.14
N GLN A 29 -9.98 -7.23 24.24
CA GLN A 29 -10.42 -8.52 24.77
C GLN A 29 -10.17 -9.64 23.75
N ASP A 30 -10.52 -9.39 22.49
CA ASP A 30 -10.38 -10.33 21.39
C ASP A 30 -8.90 -10.68 21.12
N ARG A 31 -7.99 -9.70 21.22
CA ARG A 31 -6.55 -9.93 21.11
C ARG A 31 -5.97 -10.86 22.18
N LYS A 32 -6.63 -10.99 23.33
CA LYS A 32 -6.24 -11.91 24.41
C LYS A 32 -6.92 -13.28 24.29
N ASP A 33 -7.99 -13.38 23.51
CA ASP A 33 -8.81 -14.58 23.34
C ASP A 33 -8.58 -15.18 21.93
N LYS A 34 -9.64 -15.65 21.27
CA LYS A 34 -9.60 -16.40 20.01
C LYS A 34 -9.35 -15.57 18.75
N LYS A 35 -9.19 -14.25 18.85
CA LYS A 35 -9.00 -13.33 17.70
C LYS A 35 -10.09 -13.45 16.63
N LEU A 36 -11.35 -13.44 17.06
CA LEU A 36 -12.52 -13.62 16.19
C LEU A 36 -13.00 -12.33 15.52
N LEU A 37 -12.63 -11.16 16.05
CA LEU A 37 -13.18 -9.88 15.59
C LEU A 37 -12.91 -9.63 14.11
N ALA A 38 -11.65 -9.75 13.68
CA ALA A 38 -11.29 -9.49 12.30
C ALA A 38 -11.99 -10.46 11.33
N SER A 39 -12.10 -11.74 11.71
CA SER A 39 -12.81 -12.74 10.89
C SER A 39 -14.31 -12.46 10.83
N ALA A 40 -14.93 -12.10 11.97
CA ALA A 40 -16.35 -11.75 12.03
C ALA A 40 -16.67 -10.53 11.15
N LEU A 41 -15.83 -9.50 11.18
CA LEU A 41 -15.97 -8.29 10.36
C LEU A 41 -15.81 -8.58 8.87
N ALA A 42 -14.82 -9.41 8.50
CA ALA A 42 -14.61 -9.82 7.12
C ALA A 42 -15.81 -10.63 6.60
N GLU A 43 -16.30 -11.61 7.37
CA GLU A 43 -17.46 -12.42 6.99
C GLU A 43 -18.72 -11.56 6.82
N LEU A 44 -19.05 -10.73 7.81
CA LEU A 44 -20.22 -9.83 7.70
C LEU A 44 -20.13 -8.89 6.48
N HIS A 45 -18.94 -8.40 6.16
CA HIS A 45 -18.77 -7.56 4.99
C HIS A 45 -18.94 -8.32 3.68
N ASN A 46 -18.27 -9.47 3.57
CA ASN A 46 -18.27 -10.28 2.36
C ASN A 46 -19.64 -10.93 2.10
N ASP A 47 -20.42 -11.19 3.14
CA ASP A 47 -21.80 -11.70 3.07
C ASP A 47 -22.82 -10.58 2.73
N GLY A 48 -22.40 -9.31 2.81
CA GLY A 48 -23.24 -8.14 2.52
C GLY A 48 -24.09 -7.64 3.70
N ASP A 49 -23.94 -8.25 4.88
CA ASP A 49 -24.64 -7.85 6.11
C ASP A 49 -24.11 -6.53 6.70
N LEU A 50 -22.86 -6.16 6.37
CA LEU A 50 -22.21 -4.96 6.88
C LEU A 50 -21.33 -4.28 5.82
N ASN A 51 -21.64 -3.03 5.45
CA ASN A 51 -20.73 -2.26 4.59
C ASN A 51 -19.54 -1.68 5.37
N LEU A 52 -18.59 -2.53 5.77
CA LEU A 52 -17.41 -2.12 6.53
C LEU A 52 -16.59 -1.04 5.84
N VAL A 53 -16.36 -1.17 4.53
CA VAL A 53 -15.60 -0.18 3.75
C VAL A 53 -16.33 1.17 3.77
N GLY A 54 -17.65 1.19 3.60
CA GLY A 54 -18.45 2.40 3.69
C GLY A 54 -18.43 3.05 5.07
N LEU A 55 -18.39 2.26 6.14
CA LEU A 55 -18.25 2.78 7.50
C LEU A 55 -16.89 3.46 7.69
N PHE A 56 -15.80 2.79 7.31
CA PHE A 56 -14.45 3.31 7.47
C PHE A 56 -14.10 4.48 6.52
N LYS A 57 -14.73 4.56 5.34
CA LYS A 57 -14.58 5.70 4.42
C LYS A 57 -15.10 7.02 5.01
N ASN A 58 -15.95 6.96 6.02
CA ASN A 58 -16.49 8.13 6.72
C ASN A 58 -15.93 8.28 8.15
N PHE A 59 -14.94 7.47 8.53
CA PHE A 59 -14.36 7.48 9.86
C PHE A 59 -13.25 8.53 9.94
N ASN A 60 -13.47 9.57 10.75
CA ASN A 60 -12.58 10.72 10.84
C ASN A 60 -11.79 10.75 12.15
N ASN A 61 -10.58 11.28 12.10
CA ASN A 61 -9.73 11.53 13.24
C ASN A 61 -10.08 12.88 13.87
N THR A 62 -11.13 12.93 14.70
CA THR A 62 -11.53 14.14 15.41
C THR A 62 -10.95 14.18 16.84
N PRO A 63 -10.77 15.36 17.45
CA PRO A 63 -10.28 15.46 18.83
C PRO A 63 -11.11 14.69 19.85
N GLU A 64 -12.41 14.51 19.60
CA GLU A 64 -13.34 13.75 20.43
C GLU A 64 -13.22 12.23 20.20
N ASN A 65 -12.68 11.83 19.05
CA ASN A 65 -12.49 10.44 18.65
C ASN A 65 -11.09 9.96 19.05
N HIS A 66 -10.88 9.80 20.36
CA HIS A 66 -9.61 9.33 20.93
C HIS A 66 -9.19 7.93 20.48
N ASP A 67 -10.06 7.22 19.76
CA ASP A 67 -9.92 5.80 19.42
C ASP A 67 -9.64 5.53 17.95
N PHE A 68 -9.42 6.57 17.16
CA PHE A 68 -9.12 6.47 15.73
C PHE A 68 -8.07 5.41 15.42
N PHE A 69 -6.92 5.45 16.11
CA PHE A 69 -5.82 4.51 15.86
C PHE A 69 -6.14 3.06 16.28
N SER A 70 -6.87 2.89 17.38
CA SER A 70 -7.29 1.57 17.88
C SER A 70 -8.23 0.91 16.88
N VAL A 71 -9.22 1.67 16.41
CA VAL A 71 -10.23 1.25 15.43
C VAL A 71 -9.60 0.97 14.08
N ARG A 72 -8.71 1.86 13.61
CA ARG A 72 -7.94 1.69 12.38
C ARG A 72 -7.10 0.43 12.37
N ARG A 73 -6.50 0.03 13.51
CA ARG A 73 -5.75 -1.24 13.60
C ARG A 73 -6.61 -2.48 13.35
N ILE A 74 -7.90 -2.44 13.64
CA ILE A 74 -8.79 -3.56 13.31
C ILE A 74 -9.01 -3.61 11.81
N PHE A 75 -9.17 -2.46 11.16
CA PHE A 75 -9.24 -2.40 9.70
C PHE A 75 -7.95 -2.94 9.05
N GLU A 76 -6.77 -2.65 9.59
CA GLU A 76 -5.50 -3.24 9.14
C GLU A 76 -5.53 -4.79 9.16
N GLU A 77 -6.10 -5.39 10.21
CA GLU A 77 -6.22 -6.85 10.35
C GLU A 77 -7.27 -7.45 9.39
N VAL A 78 -8.34 -6.71 9.11
CA VAL A 78 -9.46 -7.16 8.27
C VAL A 78 -9.17 -6.97 6.77
N LEU A 79 -8.46 -5.90 6.41
CA LEU A 79 -8.28 -5.43 5.04
C LEU A 79 -7.89 -6.52 4.03
N PRO A 80 -6.92 -7.40 4.31
CA PRO A 80 -6.54 -8.45 3.37
C PRO A 80 -7.66 -9.46 3.06
N TYR A 81 -8.71 -9.54 3.88
CA TYR A 81 -9.76 -10.56 3.77
C TYR A 81 -11.06 -10.02 3.19
N LEU A 82 -11.08 -8.72 2.84
CA LEU A 82 -12.26 -8.10 2.24
C LEU A 82 -12.46 -8.52 0.78
N ASN A 83 -13.72 -8.64 0.41
CA ASN A 83 -14.19 -8.87 -0.95
C ASN A 83 -14.97 -7.64 -1.42
N SER A 84 -14.23 -6.62 -1.84
CA SER A 84 -14.77 -5.34 -2.30
C SER A 84 -14.05 -4.90 -3.58
N PRO A 85 -14.67 -4.02 -4.39
CA PRO A 85 -14.00 -3.40 -5.53
C PRO A 85 -12.69 -2.71 -5.10
N VAL A 86 -11.65 -2.85 -5.93
CA VAL A 86 -10.32 -2.29 -5.63
C VAL A 86 -10.37 -0.77 -5.42
N GLN A 87 -11.20 -0.05 -6.18
CA GLN A 87 -11.39 1.39 -6.02
C GLN A 87 -11.92 1.76 -4.62
N ASP A 88 -12.92 1.03 -4.13
CA ASP A 88 -13.52 1.34 -2.82
C ASP A 88 -12.51 1.12 -1.69
N ILE A 89 -11.71 0.07 -1.80
CA ILE A 89 -10.61 -0.21 -0.87
C ILE A 89 -9.51 0.84 -0.98
N ALA A 90 -9.08 1.20 -2.19
CA ALA A 90 -8.05 2.22 -2.43
C ALA A 90 -8.45 3.58 -1.82
N ASP A 91 -9.67 4.03 -2.09
CA ASP A 91 -10.24 5.26 -1.52
C ASP A 91 -10.26 5.22 0.01
N CYS A 92 -10.68 4.10 0.60
CA CYS A 92 -10.76 3.94 2.04
C CYS A 92 -9.37 3.94 2.69
N VAL A 93 -8.39 3.27 2.08
CA VAL A 93 -7.00 3.25 2.55
C VAL A 93 -6.39 4.65 2.45
N LYS A 94 -6.59 5.35 1.33
CA LYS A 94 -6.17 6.75 1.17
C LYS A 94 -6.74 7.62 2.28
N HIS A 95 -8.07 7.58 2.46
CA HIS A 95 -8.78 8.36 3.49
C HIS A 95 -8.17 8.15 4.87
N LEU A 96 -8.11 6.90 5.33
CA LEU A 96 -7.61 6.58 6.68
C LEU A 96 -6.13 6.90 6.87
N THR A 97 -5.30 6.79 5.83
CA THR A 97 -3.90 7.19 5.92
C THR A 97 -3.74 8.70 6.00
N LEU A 98 -4.51 9.48 5.22
CA LEU A 98 -4.46 10.95 5.29
C LEU A 98 -5.01 11.48 6.63
N GLU A 99 -6.08 10.89 7.16
CA GLU A 99 -6.63 11.21 8.49
C GLU A 99 -5.64 10.92 9.64
N ALA A 100 -4.76 9.93 9.48
CA ALA A 100 -3.69 9.66 10.44
C ALA A 100 -2.57 10.72 10.43
N GLY A 101 -2.52 11.58 9.40
CA GLY A 101 -1.55 12.65 9.27
C GLY A 101 -0.13 12.16 8.96
N GLN A 102 0.87 12.85 9.49
CA GLN A 102 2.29 12.57 9.21
C GLN A 102 2.98 11.69 10.26
N ASP A 103 2.23 11.01 11.12
CA ASP A 103 2.87 10.11 12.07
C ASP A 103 3.43 8.86 11.37
N MET A 104 4.45 8.24 11.96
CA MET A 104 5.08 7.03 11.42
C MET A 104 4.09 5.84 11.30
N ALA A 105 2.91 5.94 11.92
CA ALA A 105 1.86 4.92 11.86
C ALA A 105 0.89 5.14 10.69
N ALA A 106 0.88 6.29 10.02
CA ALA A 106 -0.02 6.62 8.90
C ALA A 106 0.06 5.59 7.75
N TYR A 107 1.26 5.04 7.52
CA TYR A 107 1.50 4.07 6.44
C TYR A 107 1.26 2.61 6.82
N MET A 108 0.81 2.30 8.05
CA MET A 108 0.54 0.92 8.48
C MET A 108 -0.52 0.20 7.64
N LEU A 109 -1.39 0.93 6.92
CA LEU A 109 -2.38 0.35 6.01
C LEU A 109 -1.79 -0.10 4.66
N LEU A 110 -0.60 0.38 4.26
CA LEU A 110 -0.02 0.02 2.97
C LEU A 110 0.34 -1.47 2.88
N ALA A 111 0.90 -2.04 3.94
CA ALA A 111 1.27 -3.46 3.93
C ALA A 111 0.03 -4.37 3.83
N PRO A 112 -1.02 -4.23 4.67
CA PRO A 112 -2.25 -5.00 4.50
C PRO A 112 -2.99 -4.70 3.18
N PHE A 113 -2.90 -3.48 2.64
CA PHE A 113 -3.46 -3.15 1.34
C PHE A 113 -2.73 -3.87 0.18
N LYS A 114 -1.40 -3.97 0.28
CA LYS A 114 -0.62 -4.80 -0.64
C LYS A 114 -1.04 -6.27 -0.56
N GLU A 115 -1.22 -6.81 0.65
CA GLU A 115 -1.71 -8.19 0.83
C GLU A 115 -3.12 -8.40 0.26
N PHE A 116 -4.02 -7.41 0.39
CA PHE A 116 -5.32 -7.42 -0.29
C PHE A 116 -5.17 -7.56 -1.81
N CYS A 117 -4.21 -6.84 -2.41
CA CYS A 117 -3.94 -6.90 -3.85
C CYS A 117 -3.28 -8.22 -4.27
N ILE A 118 -2.41 -8.79 -3.43
CA ILE A 118 -1.72 -10.07 -3.70
C ILE A 118 -2.69 -11.26 -3.70
N LYS A 119 -3.83 -11.19 -3.00
CA LYS A 119 -4.72 -12.36 -2.88
C LYS A 119 -5.53 -12.70 -4.13
N ASP A 120 -5.60 -11.80 -5.10
CA ASP A 120 -6.37 -11.94 -6.32
C ASP A 120 -5.62 -11.25 -7.44
N ASP A 121 -5.27 -12.02 -8.47
CA ASP A 121 -4.33 -11.63 -9.51
C ASP A 121 -4.84 -10.42 -10.33
N ASP A 122 -6.16 -10.18 -10.36
CA ASP A 122 -6.75 -9.04 -11.05
C ASP A 122 -6.63 -7.73 -10.25
N ARG A 123 -6.42 -7.80 -8.92
CA ARG A 123 -6.47 -6.61 -8.05
C ARG A 123 -5.26 -5.71 -8.22
N ALA A 124 -4.06 -6.28 -8.34
CA ALA A 124 -2.85 -5.49 -8.59
C ALA A 124 -2.93 -4.74 -9.93
N LYS A 125 -3.46 -5.41 -10.97
CA LYS A 125 -3.70 -4.81 -12.28
C LYS A 125 -4.75 -3.70 -12.22
N ALA A 126 -5.88 -3.96 -11.56
CA ALA A 126 -6.92 -2.95 -11.40
C ALA A 126 -6.41 -1.72 -10.64
N LEU A 127 -5.60 -1.90 -9.58
CA LEU A 127 -5.00 -0.80 -8.84
C LEU A 127 -4.02 0.01 -9.71
N LEU A 128 -3.24 -0.67 -10.55
CA LEU A 128 -2.32 -0.04 -11.49
C LEU A 128 -3.09 0.82 -12.51
N ASP A 129 -4.16 0.29 -13.09
CA ASP A 129 -5.02 1.02 -14.04
C ASP A 129 -5.67 2.25 -13.38
N ILE A 130 -6.14 2.12 -12.14
CA ILE A 130 -6.68 3.24 -11.33
C ILE A 130 -5.61 4.31 -11.13
N ALA A 131 -4.41 3.92 -10.68
CA ALA A 131 -3.33 4.86 -10.36
C ALA A 131 -2.77 5.59 -11.59
N LEU A 132 -2.84 4.98 -12.78
CA LEU A 132 -2.43 5.59 -14.04
C LEU A 132 -3.54 6.44 -14.67
N THR A 133 -4.82 6.10 -14.43
CA THR A 133 -5.96 6.87 -14.92
C THR A 133 -6.16 8.16 -14.13
N ASN A 134 -5.99 8.10 -12.80
CA ASN A 134 -6.13 9.24 -11.90
C ASN A 134 -4.84 9.41 -11.09
N ILE A 135 -3.93 10.22 -11.61
CA ILE A 135 -2.64 10.51 -10.96
C ILE A 135 -2.93 11.42 -9.76
N ASP A 136 -2.96 10.80 -8.58
CA ASP A 136 -3.26 11.43 -7.30
C ASP A 136 -2.00 12.06 -6.71
N GLU A 137 -1.96 13.37 -6.46
CA GLU A 137 -0.78 14.04 -5.88
C GLU A 137 -0.57 13.71 -4.40
N ASP A 138 -1.65 13.40 -3.67
CA ASP A 138 -1.64 13.25 -2.21
C ASP A 138 -1.35 11.81 -1.76
N PHE A 139 -1.55 10.82 -2.65
CA PHE A 139 -1.42 9.41 -2.27
C PHE A 139 -0.84 8.52 -3.38
N ASP A 140 0.05 7.61 -3.00
CA ASP A 140 0.75 6.73 -3.93
C ASP A 140 0.16 5.31 -3.97
N HIS A 141 -0.84 5.15 -4.85
CA HIS A 141 -1.36 3.82 -5.20
C HIS A 141 -0.48 3.08 -6.21
N LEU A 142 0.29 3.81 -7.04
CA LEU A 142 1.06 3.24 -8.14
C LEU A 142 2.15 2.30 -7.62
N SER A 143 2.92 2.74 -6.61
CA SER A 143 3.97 1.91 -6.04
C SER A 143 3.42 0.65 -5.39
N THR A 144 2.29 0.76 -4.69
CA THR A 144 1.63 -0.39 -4.07
C THR A 144 1.18 -1.41 -5.13
N ALA A 145 0.64 -0.95 -6.26
CA ALA A 145 0.22 -1.81 -7.35
C ALA A 145 1.41 -2.58 -7.96
N ILE A 146 2.51 -1.89 -8.22
CA ILE A 146 3.74 -2.49 -8.77
C ILE A 146 4.33 -3.50 -7.79
N GLU A 147 4.45 -3.16 -6.50
CA GLU A 147 4.98 -4.09 -5.48
C GLU A 147 4.09 -5.33 -5.31
N ALA A 148 2.77 -5.16 -5.30
CA ALA A 148 1.83 -6.28 -5.21
C ALA A 148 1.92 -7.19 -6.44
N GLY A 149 1.93 -6.59 -7.63
CA GLY A 149 2.01 -7.32 -8.89
C GLY A 149 3.33 -8.06 -9.07
N ALA A 150 4.45 -7.42 -8.73
CA ALA A 150 5.78 -8.05 -8.79
C ALA A 150 5.90 -9.24 -7.82
N SER A 151 5.11 -9.27 -6.74
CA SER A 151 5.05 -10.43 -5.83
C SER A 151 4.37 -11.66 -6.47
N LYS A 152 3.72 -11.50 -7.63
CA LYS A 152 3.04 -12.56 -8.39
C LYS A 152 3.71 -12.87 -9.73
N ASP A 153 4.00 -11.83 -10.48
CA ASP A 153 4.67 -11.88 -11.77
C ASP A 153 5.75 -10.79 -11.81
N GLU A 154 6.90 -11.12 -11.21
CA GLU A 154 8.02 -10.20 -11.04
C GLU A 154 8.48 -9.60 -12.38
N VAL A 155 8.66 -10.45 -13.40
CA VAL A 155 9.15 -10.01 -14.71
C VAL A 155 8.16 -9.06 -15.37
N ALA A 156 6.86 -9.36 -15.37
CA ALA A 156 5.87 -8.50 -16.02
C ALA A 156 5.79 -7.13 -15.36
N TYR A 157 5.66 -7.07 -14.04
CA TYR A 157 5.49 -5.80 -13.33
C TYR A 157 6.77 -4.98 -13.24
N VAL A 158 7.95 -5.61 -13.16
CA VAL A 158 9.23 -4.90 -13.25
C VAL A 158 9.39 -4.27 -14.63
N ASN A 159 9.13 -5.01 -15.71
CA ASN A 159 9.21 -4.45 -17.07
C ASN A 159 8.23 -3.29 -17.26
N GLN A 160 6.99 -3.43 -16.78
CA GLN A 160 6.01 -2.36 -16.84
C GLN A 160 6.46 -1.12 -16.04
N ALA A 161 7.03 -1.31 -14.84
CA ALA A 161 7.58 -0.21 -14.05
C ALA A 161 8.77 0.47 -14.74
N VAL A 162 9.63 -0.29 -15.42
CA VAL A 162 10.72 0.24 -16.24
C VAL A 162 10.20 1.07 -17.42
N GLU A 163 9.13 0.64 -18.08
CA GLU A 163 8.49 1.42 -19.16
C GLU A 163 7.93 2.77 -18.63
N LEU A 164 7.38 2.78 -17.41
CA LEU A 164 6.87 4.00 -16.77
C LEU A 164 7.96 5.04 -16.47
N LEU A 165 9.24 4.67 -16.47
CA LEU A 165 10.35 5.62 -16.30
C LEU A 165 10.47 6.61 -17.47
N ALA A 166 9.87 6.30 -18.62
CA ALA A 166 9.80 7.20 -19.78
C ALA A 166 8.48 8.00 -19.83
N HIS A 167 7.66 7.97 -18.77
CA HIS A 167 6.36 8.61 -18.75
C HIS A 167 6.47 10.15 -18.71
N LYS A 168 5.51 10.86 -19.30
CA LYS A 168 5.51 12.34 -19.36
C LYS A 168 5.23 13.05 -18.03
N ASN A 169 4.68 12.32 -17.05
CA ASN A 169 4.34 12.85 -15.74
C ASN A 169 5.43 12.44 -14.74
N GLU A 170 6.07 13.44 -14.14
CA GLU A 170 7.18 13.26 -13.20
C GLU A 170 6.79 12.44 -11.96
N LEU A 171 5.58 12.61 -11.44
CA LEU A 171 5.09 11.86 -10.29
C LEU A 171 4.96 10.37 -10.61
N VAL A 172 4.58 10.01 -11.84
CA VAL A 172 4.56 8.61 -12.31
C VAL A 172 5.96 8.04 -12.36
N ILE A 173 6.93 8.79 -12.91
CA ILE A 173 8.35 8.36 -12.94
C ILE A 173 8.84 8.15 -11.50
N GLN A 174 8.65 9.14 -10.63
CA GLN A 174 9.09 9.09 -9.23
C GLN A 174 8.57 7.84 -8.52
N ARG A 175 7.27 7.55 -8.64
CA ARG A 175 6.63 6.40 -8.00
C ARG A 175 7.08 5.08 -8.60
N ALA A 176 7.27 5.01 -9.91
CA ALA A 176 7.85 3.82 -10.54
C ALA A 176 9.27 3.54 -10.04
N ILE A 177 10.14 4.55 -9.93
CA ILE A 177 11.49 4.42 -9.35
C ILE A 177 11.40 3.95 -7.90
N PHE A 178 10.52 4.58 -7.10
CA PHE A 178 10.31 4.20 -5.71
C PHE A 178 9.91 2.74 -5.57
N ALA A 179 8.96 2.27 -6.38
CA ALA A 179 8.50 0.89 -6.40
C ALA A 179 9.61 -0.09 -6.80
N LEU A 180 10.37 0.21 -7.86
CA LEU A 180 11.50 -0.61 -8.30
C LEU A 180 12.56 -0.79 -7.21
N GLY A 181 12.80 0.23 -6.40
CA GLY A 181 13.69 0.17 -5.23
C GLY A 181 13.13 -0.62 -4.05
N ARG A 182 11.83 -0.92 -4.02
CA ARG A 182 11.13 -1.62 -2.94
C ARG A 182 11.01 -3.12 -3.18
N ILE A 183 11.19 -3.58 -4.41
CA ILE A 183 11.08 -4.99 -4.82
C ILE A 183 12.28 -5.79 -4.28
N ASN A 184 12.00 -6.95 -3.70
CA ASN A 184 13.00 -7.93 -3.32
C ASN A 184 13.15 -8.96 -4.44
N TYR A 185 14.07 -8.71 -5.37
CA TYR A 185 14.17 -9.42 -6.64
C TYR A 185 14.51 -10.89 -6.42
N GLN A 186 13.62 -11.79 -6.84
CA GLN A 186 13.88 -13.23 -6.86
C GLN A 186 14.71 -13.60 -8.09
N ASP A 187 14.36 -13.04 -9.25
CA ASP A 187 15.16 -13.10 -10.47
C ASP A 187 16.23 -12.02 -10.47
N LYS A 188 17.45 -12.43 -10.10
CA LYS A 188 18.61 -11.54 -10.03
C LYS A 188 19.04 -11.01 -11.41
N THR A 189 18.57 -11.59 -12.51
CA THR A 189 18.87 -11.09 -13.86
C THR A 189 18.19 -9.75 -14.16
N LEU A 190 17.17 -9.37 -13.37
CA LEU A 190 16.47 -8.09 -13.50
C LEU A 190 17.22 -6.91 -12.85
N LEU A 191 18.17 -7.18 -11.94
CA LEU A 191 18.81 -6.13 -11.14
C LEU A 191 19.58 -5.12 -11.98
N GLU A 192 20.46 -5.60 -12.88
CA GLU A 192 21.26 -4.71 -13.74
C GLU A 192 20.39 -3.90 -14.71
N PRO A 193 19.44 -4.49 -15.48
CA PRO A 193 18.53 -3.72 -16.33
C PRO A 193 17.76 -2.64 -15.58
N VAL A 194 17.26 -2.95 -14.38
CA VAL A 194 16.54 -1.99 -13.53
C VAL A 194 17.48 -0.86 -13.09
N ALA A 195 18.67 -1.19 -12.61
CA ALA A 195 19.63 -0.18 -12.17
C ALA A 195 20.03 0.76 -13.31
N VAL A 196 20.30 0.22 -14.50
CA VAL A 196 20.59 1.02 -15.70
C VAL A 196 19.41 1.91 -16.08
N ALA A 197 18.18 1.39 -16.00
CA ALA A 197 16.98 2.16 -16.33
C ALA A 197 16.73 3.32 -15.35
N ILE A 198 16.90 3.10 -14.04
CA ILE A 198 16.76 4.15 -13.02
C ILE A 198 17.83 5.24 -13.23
N LYS A 199 19.10 4.86 -13.44
CA LYS A 199 20.18 5.82 -13.72
C LYS A 199 19.88 6.67 -14.94
N LYS A 200 19.48 6.04 -16.06
CA LYS A 200 19.11 6.76 -17.28
C LYS A 200 17.93 7.72 -17.07
N SER A 201 16.96 7.32 -16.26
CA SER A 201 15.80 8.15 -15.93
C SER A 201 16.21 9.41 -15.15
N SER A 202 17.16 9.31 -14.22
CA SER A 202 17.63 10.48 -13.45
C SER A 202 18.42 11.46 -14.31
N GLU A 203 19.21 10.95 -15.26
CA GLU A 203 19.95 11.78 -16.22
C GLU A 203 19.01 12.51 -17.20
N SER A 204 17.91 11.87 -17.59
CA SER A 204 16.96 12.40 -18.56
C SER A 204 15.96 13.41 -17.96
N SER A 205 15.69 13.30 -16.66
CA SER A 205 14.73 14.14 -15.91
C SER A 205 15.31 14.54 -14.54
N PRO A 206 16.35 15.40 -14.49
CA PRO A 206 17.15 15.64 -13.28
C PRO A 206 16.50 16.67 -12.35
N THR A 207 15.32 16.37 -11.82
CA THR A 207 14.79 17.13 -10.68
C THR A 207 15.36 16.57 -9.38
N ASP A 208 15.53 17.41 -8.35
CA ASP A 208 16.04 16.99 -7.04
C ASP A 208 15.28 15.78 -6.48
N ILE A 209 13.96 15.75 -6.71
CA ILE A 209 13.07 14.68 -6.27
C ILE A 209 13.37 13.37 -7.02
N ILE A 210 13.54 13.42 -8.34
CA ILE A 210 13.87 12.24 -9.15
C ILE A 210 15.28 11.74 -8.81
N VAL A 211 16.26 12.63 -8.68
CA VAL A 211 17.64 12.26 -8.31
C VAL A 211 17.69 11.62 -6.93
N ALA A 212 17.05 12.22 -5.93
CA ALA A 212 17.01 11.66 -4.57
C ALA A 212 16.30 10.31 -4.51
N THR A 213 15.18 10.17 -5.23
CA THR A 213 14.42 8.90 -5.30
C THR A 213 15.24 7.83 -6.03
N SER A 214 15.92 8.20 -7.11
CA SER A 214 16.82 7.32 -7.89
C SER A 214 17.99 6.85 -7.05
N MET A 215 18.65 7.74 -6.31
CA MET A 215 19.76 7.38 -5.42
C MET A 215 19.33 6.32 -4.40
N ARG A 216 18.19 6.52 -3.74
CA ARG A 216 17.66 5.57 -2.76
C ARG A 216 17.29 4.23 -3.39
N ALA A 217 16.60 4.26 -4.54
CA ALA A 217 16.17 3.05 -5.23
C ALA A 217 17.36 2.26 -5.77
N LEU A 218 18.32 2.93 -6.42
CA LEU A 218 19.55 2.32 -6.91
C LEU A 218 20.32 1.65 -5.79
N PHE A 219 20.54 2.34 -4.67
CA PHE A 219 21.21 1.74 -3.51
C PHE A 219 20.51 0.44 -3.08
N ALA A 220 19.17 0.45 -2.99
CA ALA A 220 18.40 -0.72 -2.59
C ALA A 220 18.43 -1.87 -3.62
N VAL A 221 18.49 -1.56 -4.92
CA VAL A 221 18.62 -2.55 -6.01
C VAL A 221 20.03 -3.15 -6.01
N VAL A 222 21.07 -2.31 -6.06
CA VAL A 222 22.45 -2.80 -6.14
C VAL A 222 22.89 -3.53 -4.88
N SER A 223 22.34 -3.19 -3.70
CA SER A 223 22.64 -3.91 -2.45
C SER A 223 22.15 -5.36 -2.44
N GLN A 224 21.40 -5.78 -3.45
CA GLN A 224 20.96 -7.17 -3.62
C GLN A 224 21.95 -8.02 -4.44
N SER A 225 23.04 -7.43 -4.96
CA SER A 225 24.13 -8.12 -5.65
C SER A 225 25.46 -7.36 -5.54
N ASP A 226 26.49 -8.01 -4.97
CA ASP A 226 27.83 -7.43 -4.84
C ASP A 226 28.45 -7.05 -6.19
N GLU A 227 28.00 -7.65 -7.30
CA GLU A 227 28.51 -7.40 -8.65
C GLU A 227 28.12 -6.02 -9.20
N LEU A 228 27.14 -5.35 -8.59
CA LEU A 228 26.56 -4.09 -9.09
C LEU A 228 27.02 -2.83 -8.34
N GLU A 229 27.95 -2.96 -7.39
CA GLU A 229 28.46 -1.82 -6.61
C GLU A 229 28.98 -0.69 -7.51
N GLY A 230 29.67 -1.05 -8.61
CA GLY A 230 30.21 -0.09 -9.58
C GLY A 230 29.15 0.82 -10.20
N LEU A 231 27.93 0.32 -10.45
CA LEU A 231 26.84 1.13 -11.02
C LEU A 231 26.39 2.24 -10.07
N PHE A 232 26.44 1.99 -8.77
CA PHE A 232 26.07 3.00 -7.77
C PHE A 232 27.14 4.07 -7.63
N LEU A 233 28.42 3.68 -7.64
CA LEU A 233 29.53 4.64 -7.65
C LEU A 233 29.48 5.53 -8.89
N ASP A 234 29.29 4.94 -10.08
CA ASP A 234 29.13 5.68 -11.33
C ASP A 234 27.94 6.66 -11.28
N PHE A 235 26.86 6.30 -10.60
CA PHE A 235 25.71 7.18 -10.40
C PHE A 235 26.08 8.40 -9.54
N LEU A 236 26.80 8.20 -8.43
CA LEU A 236 27.23 9.30 -7.56
C LEU A 236 28.16 10.26 -8.30
N ASP A 237 29.13 9.74 -9.04
CA ASP A 237 30.08 10.56 -9.80
C ASP A 237 29.35 11.43 -10.83
N SER A 238 28.36 10.87 -11.54
CA SER A 238 27.57 11.61 -12.55
C SER A 238 26.71 12.75 -12.00
N HIS A 239 26.45 12.79 -10.68
CA HIS A 239 25.62 13.82 -10.02
C HIS A 239 26.39 14.65 -8.99
N THR A 240 27.70 14.45 -8.83
CA THR A 240 28.56 15.25 -7.92
C THR A 240 29.17 16.48 -8.60
N ASP A 241 29.19 16.52 -9.93
CA ASP A 241 29.78 17.60 -10.75
C ASP A 241 28.77 18.67 -11.23
N GLN A 242 27.55 18.71 -10.66
CA GLN A 242 26.49 19.68 -11.00
C GLN A 242 26.29 20.76 -9.92
#